data_AF-A0A4Y2TTY5-F1
#
_entry.id   AF-A0A4Y2TTY5-F1
#
_cell.length_a   1.000
_cell.length_b   1.000
_cell.length_c   1.000
_cell.angle_alpha   90.00
_cell.angle_beta   90.00
_cell.angle_gamma   90.00
#
_symmetry.space_group_name_H-M   'P 1'
#
loop_
_entity.id
_entity.type
_entity.pdbx_description
1 polymer ?
#
loop_
_entity_poly.entity_id
_entity_poly.type
_entity_poly.pdbx_seq_one_letter_code
_entity_poly.pdbx_strand_id
1 'polypeptide(L)'
;MHITIKKKSGKLSFGEGEIVAVRRNPKATGESTKTQPRYRGPMVVTEILPSGTYRISQLEPSNGRLYATPAHISQLEAWRSWNEDDDDSSENSDDEPEMQRPKRTVRKPVRYGAFMPDR
;
A
#
# COMPACT_ATOMS: atom_id res chain seq x y z
N MET A 1 22.26 -9.71 -21.09
CA MET A 1 22.65 -8.34 -20.69
C MET A 1 22.75 -8.33 -19.17
N HIS A 2 23.91 -7.98 -18.61
CA HIS A 2 24.18 -8.04 -17.18
C HIS A 2 23.98 -6.63 -16.59
N ILE A 3 22.99 -6.45 -15.71
CA ILE A 3 22.67 -5.14 -15.11
C ILE A 3 23.22 -5.13 -13.67
N THR A 4 24.29 -4.38 -13.45
CA THR A 4 24.94 -4.25 -12.13
C THR A 4 24.33 -3.08 -11.37
N ILE A 5 23.52 -3.34 -10.33
CA ILE A 5 22.86 -2.29 -9.53
C ILE A 5 23.68 -2.02 -8.27
N LYS A 6 24.28 -0.83 -8.17
CA LYS A 6 25.09 -0.38 -7.04
C LYS A 6 24.21 0.40 -6.06
N LYS A 7 23.93 -0.15 -4.88
CA LYS A 7 23.21 0.56 -3.81
C LYS A 7 24.08 1.69 -3.25
N LYS A 8 23.57 2.92 -3.23
CA LYS A 8 24.09 4.02 -2.41
C LYS A 8 22.98 4.47 -1.46
N SER A 9 23.24 4.34 -0.16
CA SER A 9 22.37 4.81 0.92
C SER A 9 22.51 6.32 1.07
N GLY A 10 21.37 7.02 1.11
CA GLY A 10 21.26 8.47 1.29
C GLY A 10 20.85 9.15 -0.02
N LYS A 11 19.54 9.40 -0.16
CA LYS A 11 18.82 9.90 -1.35
C LYS A 11 18.45 8.78 -2.34
N LEU A 12 17.14 8.56 -2.51
CA LEU A 12 16.61 7.77 -3.62
C LEU A 12 17.15 8.42 -4.90
N SER A 13 17.81 7.63 -5.74
CA SER A 13 18.28 8.03 -7.07
C SER A 13 18.26 6.78 -7.92
N PHE A 14 17.69 6.88 -9.11
CA PHE A 14 17.55 5.76 -10.02
C PHE A 14 18.53 5.92 -11.18
N GLY A 15 19.15 4.83 -11.60
CA GLY A 15 20.00 4.79 -12.79
C GLY A 15 19.18 4.57 -14.06
N GLU A 16 19.71 4.98 -15.21
CA GLU A 16 19.20 4.49 -16.49
C GLU A 16 19.30 2.96 -16.55
N GLY A 17 18.26 2.30 -17.06
CA GLY A 17 18.13 0.84 -17.07
C GLY A 17 17.60 0.23 -15.76
N GLU A 18 17.37 1.03 -14.71
CA GLU A 18 16.83 0.52 -13.45
C GLU A 18 15.33 0.23 -13.55
N ILE A 19 14.91 -0.89 -12.92
CA ILE A 19 13.50 -1.30 -12.89
C ILE A 19 12.80 -0.67 -11.67
N VAL A 20 11.76 0.10 -11.95
CA VAL A 20 10.99 0.87 -10.98
C VAL A 20 9.50 0.59 -11.13
N ALA A 21 8.75 0.79 -10.04
CA ALA A 21 7.30 0.87 -10.03
C ALA A 21 6.86 2.33 -9.93
N VAL A 22 5.71 2.67 -10.51
CA VAL A 22 5.17 4.04 -10.46
C VAL A 22 3.91 4.09 -9.63
N ARG A 23 3.90 4.92 -8.59
CA ARG A 23 2.72 5.13 -7.77
C ARG A 23 1.61 5.83 -8.54
N ARG A 24 0.40 5.31 -8.46
CA ARG A 24 -0.82 5.90 -9.03
C ARG A 24 -1.54 6.77 -8.00
N ASN A 25 -2.18 7.82 -8.47
CA ASN A 25 -3.11 8.59 -7.66
C ASN A 25 -4.44 7.82 -7.55
N PRO A 26 -5.02 7.68 -6.34
CA PRO A 26 -6.33 7.05 -6.18
C PRO A 26 -7.40 7.90 -6.88
N LYS A 27 -8.29 7.24 -7.63
CA LYS A 27 -9.43 7.92 -8.26
C LYS A 27 -10.62 7.88 -7.31
N ALA A 28 -11.12 9.04 -6.92
CA ALA A 28 -12.34 9.16 -6.13
C ALA A 28 -13.55 8.75 -6.98
N THR A 29 -13.88 7.45 -6.95
CA THR A 29 -15.00 6.86 -7.72
C THR A 29 -16.24 6.66 -6.83
N GLY A 30 -16.13 6.89 -5.51
CA GLY A 30 -17.17 6.62 -4.52
C GLY A 30 -17.15 5.17 -3.97
N GLU A 31 -16.43 4.28 -4.64
CA GLU A 31 -16.19 2.90 -4.24
C GLU A 31 -14.89 2.74 -3.43
N SER A 32 -14.79 1.68 -2.61
CA SER A 32 -13.61 1.40 -1.78
C SER A 32 -12.38 1.19 -2.65
N THR A 33 -11.39 2.09 -2.53
CA THR A 33 -10.11 2.00 -3.24
C THR A 33 -9.11 1.06 -2.57
N LYS A 34 -9.49 0.34 -1.50
CA LYS A 34 -8.58 -0.52 -0.72
C LYS A 34 -7.95 -1.62 -1.59
N THR A 35 -8.68 -2.14 -2.57
CA THR A 35 -8.24 -3.21 -3.48
C THR A 35 -7.68 -2.71 -4.80
N GLN A 36 -7.59 -1.39 -5.03
CA GLN A 36 -7.08 -0.87 -6.29
C GLN A 36 -5.55 -0.96 -6.36
N PRO A 37 -4.98 -1.37 -7.52
CA PRO A 37 -3.53 -1.40 -7.71
C PRO A 37 -2.91 -0.02 -7.49
N ARG A 38 -2.14 0.12 -6.40
CA ARG A 38 -1.53 1.38 -5.98
C ARG A 38 -0.33 1.78 -6.83
N TYR A 39 0.32 0.79 -7.45
CA TYR A 39 1.48 0.98 -8.31
C TYR A 39 1.22 0.44 -9.72
N ARG A 40 1.88 1.03 -10.72
CA ARG A 40 1.97 0.54 -12.10
C ARG A 40 3.24 -0.29 -12.21
N GLY A 41 3.13 -1.40 -12.96
CA GLY A 41 4.10 -2.50 -13.08
C GLY A 41 5.54 -2.13 -13.45
N PRO A 42 6.37 -3.11 -13.83
CA PRO A 42 7.80 -2.89 -14.00
C PRO A 42 8.04 -1.93 -15.17
N MET A 43 8.54 -0.75 -14.83
CA MET A 43 8.97 0.27 -15.78
C MET A 43 10.49 0.39 -15.69
N VAL A 44 11.14 0.66 -16.82
CA VAL A 44 12.58 0.88 -16.90
C VAL A 44 12.85 2.37 -17.04
N VAL A 45 13.79 2.89 -16.25
CA VAL A 45 14.26 4.28 -16.40
C VAL A 45 15.03 4.40 -17.71
N THR A 46 14.60 5.29 -18.59
CA THR A 46 15.24 5.54 -19.89
C THR A 46 16.02 6.86 -19.93
N GLU A 47 15.63 7.84 -19.11
CA GLU A 47 16.30 9.14 -19.09
C GLU A 47 16.17 9.77 -17.69
N ILE A 48 17.25 10.39 -17.22
CA ILE A 48 17.28 11.13 -15.96
C ILE A 48 17.25 12.62 -16.31
N LEU A 49 16.15 13.30 -15.99
CA LEU A 49 16.01 14.73 -16.23
C LEU A 49 16.58 15.52 -15.06
N PRO A 50 17.05 16.76 -15.30
CA PRO A 50 17.32 17.70 -14.22
C PRO A 50 16.05 17.90 -13.38
N SER A 51 16.21 18.25 -12.10
CA SER A 51 15.13 18.44 -11.11
C SER A 51 14.47 17.16 -10.54
N GLY A 52 15.06 15.98 -10.73
CA GLY A 52 14.53 14.75 -10.11
C GLY A 52 13.29 14.18 -10.80
N THR A 53 13.09 14.54 -12.07
CA THR A 53 12.13 13.89 -12.96
C THR A 53 12.86 12.80 -13.75
N TYR A 54 12.20 11.68 -14.00
CA TYR A 54 12.74 10.56 -14.75
C TYR A 54 11.76 10.23 -15.88
N ARG A 55 12.27 9.95 -17.06
CA ARG A 55 11.48 9.31 -18.12
C ARG A 55 11.64 7.81 -17.96
N ILE A 56 10.49 7.15 -17.92
CA ILE A 56 10.38 5.71 -17.70
C ILE A 56 9.56 5.10 -18.82
N SER A 57 9.94 3.92 -19.28
CA SER A 57 9.21 3.17 -20.30
C SER A 57 8.75 1.82 -19.75
N GLN A 58 7.71 1.25 -20.34
CA GLN A 58 7.24 -0.08 -19.93
C GLN A 58 8.25 -1.13 -20.39
N LEU A 59 8.63 -2.04 -19.49
CA LEU A 59 9.57 -3.13 -19.79
C LEU A 59 9.01 -4.06 -20.88
N GLU A 60 7.74 -4.41 -20.76
CA GLU A 60 6.99 -5.13 -21.79
C GLU A 60 5.82 -4.26 -22.29
N PRO A 61 5.86 -3.75 -23.53
CA PRO A 61 4.76 -3.00 -24.08
C PRO A 61 3.60 -3.94 -24.42
N SER A 62 2.51 -3.94 -23.64
CA SER A 62 1.35 -4.82 -23.91
C SER A 62 0.72 -4.61 -25.30
N ASN A 63 0.90 -3.44 -25.90
CA ASN A 63 0.30 -3.07 -27.19
C ASN A 63 1.35 -2.76 -28.27
N GLY A 64 2.60 -3.23 -28.12
CA GLY A 64 3.71 -2.96 -29.04
C GLY A 64 4.18 -1.51 -29.10
N ARG A 65 3.54 -0.61 -28.33
CA ARG A 65 3.91 0.79 -28.20
C ARG A 65 4.68 1.00 -26.91
N LEU A 66 5.95 1.38 -27.04
CA LEU A 66 6.75 1.85 -25.93
C LEU A 66 6.32 3.27 -25.57
N TYR A 67 5.56 3.41 -24.50
CA TYR A 67 5.21 4.71 -23.94
C TYR A 67 6.28 5.12 -22.93
N ALA A 68 6.89 6.29 -23.17
CA ALA A 68 7.70 6.98 -22.18
C ALA A 68 6.78 7.89 -21.35
N THR A 69 6.79 7.73 -20.03
CA THR A 69 6.07 8.60 -19.09
C THR A 69 7.09 9.37 -18.25
N PRO A 70 6.98 10.70 -18.10
CA PRO A 70 7.75 11.42 -17.11
C PRO A 70 7.14 11.23 -15.72
N ALA A 71 7.96 10.90 -14.72
CA ALA A 71 7.56 10.74 -13.33
C ALA A 71 8.57 11.40 -12.40
N HIS A 72 8.08 12.00 -11.31
CA HIS A 72 8.96 12.57 -10.29
C HIS A 72 9.49 11.46 -9.38
N ILE A 73 10.69 11.65 -8.83
CA ILE A 73 11.35 10.65 -7.97
C ILE A 73 10.51 10.21 -6.77
N SER A 74 9.65 11.08 -6.25
CA SER A 74 8.74 10.79 -5.14
C SER A 74 7.58 9.85 -5.50
N GLN A 75 7.36 9.61 -6.79
CA GLN A 75 6.36 8.68 -7.30
C GLN A 75 6.97 7.35 -7.70
N LEU A 76 8.30 7.26 -7.73
CA LEU A 76 9.03 6.07 -8.13
C LEU A 76 9.41 5.26 -6.91
N GLU A 77 9.19 3.95 -7.00
CA GLU A 77 9.66 2.98 -6.03
C GLU A 77 10.55 1.96 -6.72
N ALA A 78 11.56 1.47 -6.00
CA ALA A 78 12.41 0.41 -6.54
C ALA A 78 11.58 -0.88 -6.68
N TRP A 79 11.61 -1.54 -7.83
CA TRP A 79 10.80 -2.75 -8.07
C TRP A 79 11.03 -3.85 -7.02
N ARG A 80 12.24 -3.93 -6.45
CA ARG A 80 12.54 -4.92 -5.40
C ARG A 80 11.76 -4.69 -4.10
N SER A 81 11.33 -3.47 -3.81
CA SER A 81 10.58 -3.13 -2.58
C SER A 81 9.10 -3.52 -2.67
N TRP A 82 8.61 -4.01 -3.81
CA TRP A 82 7.20 -4.33 -4.01
C TRP A 82 6.84 -5.78 -3.62
N ASN A 83 7.82 -6.66 -3.40
CA ASN A 83 7.56 -8.10 -3.20
C ASN A 83 7.18 -8.52 -1.77
N GLU A 84 7.05 -7.61 -0.79
CA GLU A 84 6.93 -8.01 0.63
C GLU A 84 5.71 -7.47 1.39
N ASP A 85 4.90 -6.56 0.83
CA ASP A 85 3.86 -5.83 1.60
C ASP A 85 2.40 -5.99 1.13
N ASP A 86 2.11 -6.87 0.17
CA ASP A 86 0.73 -7.17 -0.28
C ASP A 86 0.40 -8.67 -0.13
N ASP A 87 0.97 -9.33 0.89
CA ASP A 87 0.34 -10.53 1.43
C ASP A 87 -0.82 -10.08 2.32
N ASP A 88 -1.98 -9.87 1.70
CA ASP A 88 -3.27 -9.97 2.38
C ASP A 88 -3.44 -11.44 2.77
N SER A 89 -2.62 -11.89 3.74
CA SER A 89 -2.88 -13.05 4.57
C SER A 89 -4.11 -12.72 5.39
N SER A 90 -5.26 -12.58 4.72
CA SER A 90 -6.54 -12.93 5.30
C SER A 90 -6.55 -14.46 5.38
N GLU A 91 -5.73 -14.98 6.29
CA GLU A 91 -5.98 -16.28 6.87
C GLU A 91 -7.33 -16.12 7.56
N ASN A 92 -8.40 -16.46 6.82
CA ASN A 92 -9.66 -16.80 7.42
C ASN A 92 -9.44 -18.14 8.13
N SER A 93 -8.68 -18.12 9.23
CA SER A 93 -8.78 -19.14 10.25
C SER A 93 -10.13 -18.92 10.92
N ASP A 94 -11.15 -19.42 10.24
CA ASP A 94 -12.44 -19.77 10.82
C ASP A 94 -12.20 -20.99 11.73
N ASP A 95 -11.51 -20.76 12.85
CA ASP A 95 -11.58 -21.65 13.99
C ASP A 95 -12.54 -20.97 14.97
N GLU A 96 -13.80 -21.39 14.92
CA GLU A 96 -14.82 -21.02 15.89
C GLU A 96 -14.28 -21.17 17.32
N PRO A 97 -14.18 -20.10 18.13
CA PRO A 97 -14.23 -20.29 19.57
C PRO A 97 -15.70 -20.52 19.95
N GLU A 98 -16.02 -21.80 20.12
CA GLU A 98 -17.19 -22.31 20.84
C GLU A 98 -17.63 -21.34 21.94
N MET A 99 -18.93 -21.03 21.92
CA MET A 99 -19.64 -20.15 22.86
C MET A 99 -19.21 -20.30 24.32
N GLN A 100 -18.21 -19.55 24.76
CA GLN A 100 -17.94 -19.41 26.19
C GLN A 100 -18.82 -18.29 26.74
N ARG A 101 -20.06 -18.66 27.08
CA ARG A 101 -21.02 -17.83 27.81
C ARG A 101 -20.34 -17.16 29.01
N PRO A 102 -20.25 -15.81 29.05
CA PRO A 102 -19.76 -15.12 30.23
C PRO A 102 -20.73 -15.38 31.38
N LYS A 103 -20.25 -15.99 32.47
CA LYS A 103 -21.00 -16.13 33.72
C LYS A 103 -21.34 -14.73 34.23
N ARG A 104 -22.58 -14.27 34.00
CA ARG A 104 -23.13 -13.07 34.62
C ARG A 104 -23.25 -13.33 36.12
N THR A 105 -22.29 -12.85 36.90
CA THR A 105 -22.52 -12.62 38.34
C THR A 105 -23.57 -11.52 38.45
N VAL A 106 -24.79 -11.93 38.80
CA VAL A 106 -25.92 -11.04 39.06
C VAL A 106 -25.57 -10.19 40.29
N ARG A 107 -25.10 -8.96 40.08
CA ARG A 107 -25.08 -7.95 41.16
C ARG A 107 -26.52 -7.52 41.39
N LYS A 108 -27.00 -7.69 42.63
CA LYS A 108 -28.35 -7.29 43.06
C LYS A 108 -28.58 -5.80 42.73
N PRO A 109 -29.75 -5.42 42.18
CA PRO A 109 -30.07 -4.01 42.00
C PRO A 109 -30.28 -3.34 43.36
N VAL A 110 -29.54 -2.26 43.60
CA VAL A 110 -29.80 -1.32 44.69
C VAL A 110 -31.12 -0.60 44.35
N ARG A 111 -32.09 -0.66 45.27
CA ARG A 111 -33.42 -0.05 45.08
C ARG A 111 -33.28 1.48 44.99
N TYR A 112 -33.74 2.03 43.87
CA TYR A 112 -33.83 3.47 43.63
C TYR A 112 -35.00 4.04 44.44
N GLY A 113 -34.71 4.52 45.65
CA GLY A 113 -35.73 5.11 46.52
C GLY A 113 -35.22 5.88 47.75
N ALA A 114 -33.92 6.13 47.86
CA ALA A 114 -33.31 6.70 49.08
C ALA A 114 -32.85 8.17 48.96
N PHE A 115 -33.22 8.88 47.88
CA PHE A 115 -32.80 10.28 47.65
C PHE A 115 -33.97 11.19 47.27
N MET A 116 -35.05 11.14 48.05
CA MET A 116 -36.02 12.23 48.08
C MET A 116 -35.83 12.97 49.41
N PRO A 117 -35.26 14.19 49.42
CA PRO A 117 -35.33 15.05 50.60
C PRO A 117 -36.75 15.59 50.71
N ASP A 118 -37.41 15.29 51.82
CA ASP A 118 -38.70 15.91 52.18
C ASP A 118 -38.49 17.42 52.37
N ARG A 119 -39.45 18.20 51.88
CA ARG A 119 -39.42 19.66 51.94
C ARG A 119 -39.83 20.16 53.32
#